data_AF-C0L060-F1
#
_entry.id   AF-C0L060-F1
#
_cell.length_a   1.000
_cell.length_b   1.000
_cell.length_c   1.000
_cell.angle_alpha   90.00
_cell.angle_beta   90.00
_cell.angle_gamma   90.00
#
_symmetry.space_group_name_H-M   'P 1'
#
loop_
_entity.id
_entity.type
_entity.pdbx_description
1 polymer ?
#
loop_
_entity_poly.entity_id
_entity_poly.type
_entity_poly.pdbx_seq_one_letter_code
_entity_poly.pdbx_strand_id
1 'polypeptide(L)'
;IFRPLLNFSRNEIEKYAKLHQLRWIEDRSNYDLKYRRTLYRNLLKASDNQDVLTERICLTALHMKRAAKALMHYTRLALNDCVNVHDLGYIEIKLSEFYQLPEEIALRLLLYSIMAIVNKHYKPRYRSLIAIFNKISQKDSDINCTLSGC
;
A
#
# COMPACT_ATOMS: atom_id res chain seq x y z
N ILE A 1 -5.48 10.46 10.22
CA ILE A 1 -4.85 11.64 9.58
C ILE A 1 -5.76 12.12 8.47
N PHE A 2 -6.22 13.38 8.52
CA PHE A 2 -7.03 14.00 7.47
C PHE A 2 -6.15 14.74 6.46
N ARG A 3 -6.59 14.82 5.19
CA ARG A 3 -5.90 15.56 4.11
C ARG A 3 -6.88 16.47 3.36
N PRO A 4 -7.37 17.55 3.98
CA PRO A 4 -8.43 18.39 3.43
C PRO A 4 -8.03 19.11 2.13
N LEU A 5 -6.74 19.41 1.96
CA LEU A 5 -6.23 20.11 0.78
C LEU A 5 -5.78 19.18 -0.36
N LEU A 6 -6.07 17.88 -0.29
CA LEU A 6 -5.53 16.89 -1.24
C LEU A 6 -6.00 17.12 -2.70
N ASN A 7 -7.19 17.70 -2.86
CA ASN A 7 -7.80 17.93 -4.17
C ASN A 7 -7.46 19.31 -4.75
N PHE A 8 -6.67 20.13 -4.05
CA PHE A 8 -6.27 21.45 -4.52
C PHE A 8 -4.84 21.40 -5.04
N SER A 9 -4.62 22.00 -6.20
CA SER A 9 -3.29 22.23 -6.74
C SER A 9 -2.52 23.24 -5.89
N ARG A 10 -1.19 23.18 -5.98
CA ARG A 10 -0.32 24.17 -5.34
C ARG A 10 -0.64 25.60 -5.79
N ASN A 11 -0.96 25.79 -7.08
CA ASN A 11 -1.28 27.10 -7.63
C ASN A 11 -2.58 27.67 -7.05
N GLU A 12 -3.60 26.83 -6.85
CA GLU A 12 -4.84 27.25 -6.17
C GLU A 12 -4.58 27.66 -4.71
N ILE A 13 -3.77 26.89 -3.98
CA ILE A 13 -3.40 27.21 -2.60
C ILE A 13 -2.62 28.54 -2.54
N GLU A 14 -1.65 28.75 -3.44
CA GLU A 14 -0.87 29.99 -3.52
C GLU A 14 -1.75 31.19 -3.91
N LYS A 15 -2.68 31.04 -4.85
CA LYS A 15 -3.65 32.09 -5.23
C LYS A 15 -4.54 32.45 -4.05
N TYR A 16 -5.06 31.46 -3.33
CA TYR A 16 -5.87 31.67 -2.14
C TYR A 16 -5.07 32.41 -1.05
N ALA A 17 -3.84 31.98 -0.78
CA ALA A 17 -2.98 32.63 0.21
C ALA A 17 -2.70 34.09 -0.14
N LYS A 18 -2.45 34.40 -1.42
CA LYS A 18 -2.26 35.78 -1.90
C LYS A 18 -3.53 36.62 -1.78
N LEU A 19 -4.68 36.08 -2.19
CA LEU A 19 -5.98 36.77 -2.11
C LEU A 19 -6.31 37.20 -0.67
N HIS A 20 -6.00 36.33 0.30
CA HIS A 20 -6.22 36.58 1.72
C HIS A 20 -5.02 37.20 2.44
N GLN A 21 -3.97 37.62 1.71
CA GLN A 21 -2.76 38.24 2.25
C GLN A 21 -2.09 37.43 3.38
N LEU A 22 -2.16 36.10 3.28
CA LEU A 22 -1.53 35.21 4.25
C LEU A 22 0.00 35.29 4.12
N ARG A 23 0.69 35.22 5.25
CA ARG A 23 2.16 35.13 5.29
C ARG A 23 2.57 33.67 5.48
N TRP A 24 3.56 33.22 4.74
CA TRP A 24 4.15 31.89 4.90
C TRP A 24 5.67 31.94 4.76
N ILE A 25 6.33 30.85 5.17
CA ILE A 25 7.79 30.68 5.09
C ILE A 25 8.10 29.64 4.01
N GLU A 26 9.11 29.90 3.19
CA GLU A 26 9.62 28.93 2.22
C GLU A 26 10.62 27.97 2.89
N ASP A 27 10.25 26.70 3.01
CA ASP A 27 11.11 25.65 3.55
C ASP A 27 12.23 25.31 2.57
N ARG A 28 13.49 25.33 3.03
CA ARG A 28 14.68 24.99 2.22
C ARG A 28 14.60 23.59 1.60
N SER A 29 13.95 22.64 2.28
CA SER A 29 13.72 21.27 1.80
C SER A 29 12.84 21.19 0.55
N ASN A 30 12.18 22.28 0.16
CA ASN A 30 11.45 22.38 -1.10
C ASN A 30 12.40 22.40 -2.31
N TYR A 31 13.68 22.70 -2.15
CA TYR A 31 14.65 22.79 -3.25
C TYR A 31 15.74 21.73 -3.17
N ASP A 32 15.77 20.96 -2.08
CA ASP A 32 16.78 19.94 -1.82
C ASP A 32 16.51 18.67 -2.64
N LEU A 33 17.39 18.40 -3.61
CA LEU A 33 17.34 17.24 -4.51
C LEU A 33 17.68 15.91 -3.83
N LYS A 34 18.22 15.92 -2.61
CA LYS A 34 18.44 14.66 -1.86
C LYS A 34 17.12 13.93 -1.59
N TYR A 35 16.01 14.68 -1.55
CA TYR A 35 14.68 14.10 -1.41
C TYR A 35 14.08 13.76 -2.77
N ARG A 36 13.71 12.48 -2.95
CA ARG A 36 13.06 11.98 -4.18
C ARG A 36 11.81 12.80 -4.58
N ARG A 37 11.06 13.33 -3.61
CA ARG A 37 9.88 14.19 -3.89
C ARG A 37 10.24 15.44 -4.71
N THR A 38 11.38 16.06 -4.41
CA THR A 38 11.84 17.27 -5.08
C THR A 38 12.32 16.92 -6.48
N LEU A 39 13.09 15.83 -6.59
CA LEU A 39 13.56 15.29 -7.86
C LEU A 39 12.39 14.96 -8.80
N TYR A 40 11.40 14.16 -8.36
CA TYR A 40 10.26 13.80 -9.21
C TYR A 40 9.41 15.01 -9.62
N ARG A 41 9.21 15.97 -8.70
CA ARG A 41 8.50 17.20 -9.04
C ARG A 41 9.24 18.02 -10.10
N ASN A 42 10.57 18.10 -10.03
CA ASN A 42 11.37 18.80 -11.03
C ASN A 42 11.35 18.07 -12.38
N LEU A 43 11.39 16.73 -12.38
CA LEU A 43 11.23 15.93 -13.60
C LEU A 43 9.86 16.14 -14.27
N LEU A 44 8.78 16.19 -13.47
CA LEU A 44 7.45 16.49 -14.00
C LEU A 44 7.39 17.90 -14.60
N LYS A 45 8.02 18.89 -13.95
CA LYS A 45 8.10 20.26 -14.46
C LYS A 45 8.91 20.43 -15.73
N ALA A 46 9.92 19.59 -15.93
CA ALA A 46 10.76 19.61 -17.12
C ALA A 46 10.11 18.87 -18.31
N SER A 47 8.93 18.27 -18.13
CA SER A 47 8.21 17.58 -19.21
C SER A 47 7.38 18.56 -20.03
N ASP A 48 7.46 18.43 -21.35
CA ASP A 48 6.66 19.23 -22.30
C ASP A 48 5.13 19.07 -22.11
N ASN A 49 4.69 18.02 -21.44
CA ASN A 49 3.28 17.69 -21.22
C ASN A 49 2.94 17.54 -19.72
N GLN A 50 3.52 18.39 -18.86
CA GLN A 50 3.38 18.32 -17.40
C GLN A 50 1.92 18.10 -16.93
N ASP A 51 0.98 18.87 -17.45
CA ASP A 51 -0.41 18.85 -16.99
C ASP A 51 -1.10 17.53 -17.33
N VAL A 52 -0.96 17.07 -18.59
CA VAL A 52 -1.48 15.78 -19.05
C VAL A 52 -0.87 14.62 -18.26
N LEU A 53 0.43 14.68 -17.98
CA LEU A 53 1.11 13.64 -17.21
C LEU A 53 0.62 13.62 -15.76
N THR A 54 0.46 14.79 -15.14
CA THR A 54 -0.06 14.93 -13.77
C THR A 54 -1.48 14.39 -13.68
N GLU A 55 -2.35 14.77 -14.61
CA GLU A 55 -3.73 14.27 -14.68
C GLU A 55 -3.77 12.74 -14.79
N ARG A 56 -2.98 12.15 -15.70
CA ARG A 56 -2.91 10.68 -15.88
C ARG A 56 -2.40 9.96 -14.64
N ILE A 57 -1.41 10.51 -13.93
CA ILE A 57 -0.92 9.93 -12.67
C ILE A 57 -2.01 9.98 -11.59
N CYS A 58 -2.70 11.12 -11.46
CA CYS A 58 -3.82 11.28 -10.52
C CYS A 58 -4.96 10.31 -10.83
N LEU A 59 -5.33 10.17 -12.09
CA LEU A 59 -6.37 9.23 -12.54
C LEU A 59 -5.96 7.77 -12.28
N THR A 60 -4.71 7.41 -12.56
CA THR A 60 -4.17 6.09 -12.26
C THR A 60 -4.22 5.79 -10.76
N ALA A 61 -3.82 6.75 -9.92
CA ALA A 61 -3.89 6.60 -8.46
C ALA A 61 -5.34 6.43 -7.97
N LEU A 62 -6.31 7.10 -8.59
CA LEU A 62 -7.74 6.93 -8.30
C LEU A 62 -8.23 5.53 -8.67
N HIS A 63 -7.88 5.02 -9.86
CA HIS A 63 -8.22 3.66 -10.27
C HIS A 63 -7.58 2.62 -9.35
N MET A 64 -6.29 2.79 -9.01
CA MET A 64 -5.59 1.92 -8.06
C MET A 64 -6.26 1.93 -6.68
N LYS A 65 -6.72 3.10 -6.19
CA LYS A 65 -7.47 3.20 -4.93
C LYS A 65 -8.77 2.40 -4.98
N ARG A 66 -9.52 2.48 -6.08
CA ARG A 66 -10.75 1.71 -6.28
C ARG A 66 -10.47 0.21 -6.32
N ALA A 67 -9.47 -0.22 -7.09
CA ALA A 67 -9.04 -1.61 -7.16
C ALA A 67 -8.59 -2.14 -5.80
N ALA A 68 -7.76 -1.38 -5.08
CA ALA A 68 -7.30 -1.74 -3.74
C ALA A 68 -8.45 -1.91 -2.75
N LYS A 69 -9.50 -1.07 -2.84
CA LYS A 69 -10.71 -1.21 -2.02
C LYS A 69 -11.45 -2.52 -2.31
N ALA A 70 -11.62 -2.88 -3.58
CA ALA A 70 -12.25 -4.13 -3.98
C ALA A 70 -11.43 -5.35 -3.52
N LEU A 71 -10.12 -5.34 -3.76
CA LEU A 71 -9.22 -6.39 -3.31
C LEU A 71 -9.29 -6.56 -1.79
N MET A 72 -9.28 -5.47 -1.03
CA MET A 72 -9.42 -5.52 0.43
C MET A 72 -10.76 -6.11 0.88
N HIS A 73 -11.85 -5.77 0.19
CA HIS A 73 -13.17 -6.33 0.48
C HIS A 73 -13.16 -7.86 0.35
N TYR A 74 -12.67 -8.39 -0.77
CA TYR A 74 -12.58 -9.83 -0.98
C TYR A 74 -11.56 -10.51 -0.07
N THR A 75 -10.44 -9.85 0.25
CA THR A 75 -9.50 -10.33 1.27
C THR A 75 -10.18 -10.48 2.63
N ARG A 76 -11.03 -9.53 3.03
CA ARG A 76 -11.75 -9.62 4.31
C ARG A 76 -12.73 -10.79 4.33
N LEU A 77 -13.45 -11.03 3.23
CA LEU A 77 -14.33 -12.21 3.13
C LEU A 77 -13.53 -13.50 3.26
N ALA A 78 -12.44 -13.63 2.50
CA ALA A 78 -11.56 -14.79 2.56
C ALA A 78 -10.93 -14.99 3.95
N LEU A 79 -10.58 -13.91 4.67
CA LEU A 79 -10.10 -14.01 6.05
C LEU A 79 -11.17 -14.60 6.98
N ASN A 80 -12.44 -14.18 6.84
CA ASN A 80 -13.52 -14.70 7.68
C ASN A 80 -13.80 -16.19 7.43
N ASP A 81 -13.68 -16.63 6.17
CA ASP A 81 -14.02 -18.00 5.79
C ASP A 81 -12.86 -18.96 6.11
N CYS A 82 -11.63 -18.56 5.74
CA CYS A 82 -10.48 -19.45 5.70
C CYS A 82 -9.60 -19.41 6.96
N VAL A 83 -9.77 -18.42 7.86
CA VAL A 83 -8.81 -18.17 8.94
C VAL A 83 -9.46 -18.28 10.32
N ASN A 84 -8.88 -19.13 11.17
CA ASN A 84 -9.22 -19.24 12.57
C ASN A 84 -8.13 -18.56 13.41
N VAL A 85 -8.53 -17.62 14.26
CA VAL A 85 -7.64 -16.98 15.24
C VAL A 85 -7.90 -17.62 16.59
N HIS A 86 -6.85 -18.13 17.23
CA HIS A 86 -6.94 -18.83 18.50
C HIS A 86 -6.44 -17.96 19.65
N ASP A 87 -7.04 -18.09 20.83
CA ASP A 87 -6.72 -17.29 22.03
C ASP A 87 -5.27 -17.44 22.49
N LEU A 88 -4.63 -18.56 22.14
CA LEU A 88 -3.22 -18.84 22.43
C LEU A 88 -2.25 -18.07 21.51
N GLY A 89 -2.74 -17.17 20.65
CA GLY A 89 -1.93 -16.24 19.86
C GLY A 89 -1.41 -16.79 18.54
N TYR A 90 -1.95 -17.90 18.05
CA TYR A 90 -1.63 -18.44 16.72
C TYR A 90 -2.82 -18.36 15.77
N ILE A 91 -2.50 -18.41 14.47
CA ILE A 91 -3.48 -18.37 13.39
C ILE A 91 -3.40 -19.67 12.61
N GLU A 92 -4.57 -20.24 12.31
CA GLU A 92 -4.72 -21.41 11.47
C GLU A 92 -5.43 -21.01 10.17
N ILE A 93 -4.89 -21.46 9.04
CA ILE A 93 -5.44 -21.19 7.71
C ILE A 93 -5.88 -22.52 7.10
N LYS A 94 -7.17 -22.63 6.75
CA LYS A 94 -7.72 -23.81 6.09
C LYS A 94 -7.21 -23.90 4.65
N LEU A 95 -6.26 -24.81 4.41
CA LEU A 95 -5.62 -24.95 3.10
C LEU A 95 -6.60 -25.31 1.96
N SER A 96 -7.63 -26.11 2.26
CA SER A 96 -8.66 -26.49 1.29
C SER A 96 -9.40 -25.30 0.69
N GLU A 97 -9.71 -24.29 1.51
CA GLU A 97 -10.35 -23.05 1.08
C GLU A 97 -9.31 -22.07 0.50
N PHE A 98 -8.12 -21.99 1.11
CA PHE A 98 -7.03 -21.13 0.64
C PHE A 98 -6.63 -21.40 -0.81
N TYR A 99 -6.53 -22.68 -1.22
CA TYR A 99 -6.17 -23.04 -2.60
C TYR A 99 -7.24 -22.70 -3.65
N GLN A 100 -8.47 -22.38 -3.23
CA GLN A 100 -9.55 -21.97 -4.13
C GLN A 100 -9.57 -20.47 -4.35
N LEU A 101 -8.82 -19.70 -3.55
CA LEU A 101 -8.78 -18.25 -3.65
C LEU A 101 -7.98 -17.80 -4.89
N PRO A 102 -8.37 -16.67 -5.52
CA PRO A 102 -7.50 -16.00 -6.47
C PRO A 102 -6.14 -15.66 -5.82
N GLU A 103 -5.05 -15.83 -6.56
CA GLU A 103 -3.67 -15.66 -6.07
C GLU A 103 -3.46 -14.35 -5.29
N GLU A 104 -3.95 -13.24 -5.84
CA GLU A 104 -3.80 -11.90 -5.28
C GLU A 104 -4.59 -11.72 -3.96
N ILE A 105 -5.66 -12.51 -3.75
CA ILE A 105 -6.42 -12.57 -2.49
C ILE A 105 -5.70 -13.45 -1.48
N ALA A 106 -5.24 -14.63 -1.90
CA ALA A 106 -4.49 -15.56 -1.07
C ALA A 106 -3.18 -14.92 -0.52
N LEU A 107 -2.45 -14.19 -1.35
CA LEU A 107 -1.26 -13.43 -0.96
C LEU A 107 -1.57 -12.37 0.11
N ARG A 108 -2.69 -11.64 -0.04
CA ARG A 108 -3.11 -10.64 0.95
C ARG A 108 -3.57 -11.28 2.24
N LEU A 109 -4.31 -12.38 2.16
CA LEU A 109 -4.74 -13.14 3.32
C LEU A 109 -3.51 -13.55 4.13
N LEU A 110 -2.53 -14.19 3.49
CA LEU A 110 -1.27 -14.59 4.13
C LEU A 110 -0.54 -13.39 4.74
N LEU A 111 -0.43 -12.28 4.00
CA LEU A 111 0.19 -11.04 4.48
C LEU A 111 -0.48 -10.53 5.76
N TYR A 112 -1.81 -10.44 5.79
CA TYR A 112 -2.53 -9.91 6.95
C TYR A 112 -2.52 -10.87 8.13
N SER A 113 -2.57 -12.19 7.90
CA SER A 113 -2.39 -13.19 8.96
C SER A 113 -1.01 -13.05 9.62
N ILE A 114 0.05 -12.91 8.84
CA ILE A 114 1.40 -12.67 9.38
C ILE A 114 1.45 -11.35 10.16
N MET A 115 0.88 -10.27 9.61
CA MET A 115 0.88 -8.96 10.29
C MET A 115 0.11 -8.98 11.61
N ALA A 116 -0.96 -9.78 11.71
CA ALA A 116 -1.74 -9.94 12.93
C ALA A 116 -0.92 -10.60 14.05
N ILE A 117 -0.09 -11.60 13.74
CA ILE A 117 0.76 -12.29 14.72
C ILE A 117 1.95 -11.43 15.14
N VAL A 118 2.66 -10.85 14.17
CA VAL A 118 3.97 -10.21 14.42
C VAL A 118 3.82 -8.84 15.11
N ASN A 119 2.59 -8.34 15.28
CA ASN A 119 2.25 -7.02 15.84
C ASN A 119 3.14 -5.88 15.28
N LYS A 120 3.57 -6.03 14.02
CA LYS A 120 4.39 -5.03 13.33
C LYS A 120 3.49 -4.10 12.53
N HIS A 121 3.70 -2.81 12.71
CA HIS A 121 3.03 -1.78 11.91
C HIS A 121 3.45 -1.79 10.42
N TYR A 122 4.50 -2.52 10.07
CA TYR A 122 5.06 -2.56 8.71
C TYR A 122 4.85 -3.92 8.03
N LYS A 123 4.42 -3.86 6.77
CA LYS A 123 4.29 -5.03 5.90
C LYS A 123 5.66 -5.72 5.72
N PRO A 124 5.74 -7.06 5.82
CA PRO A 124 6.95 -7.80 5.43
C PRO A 124 7.32 -7.50 3.98
N ARG A 125 8.62 -7.64 3.67
CA ARG A 125 9.13 -7.45 2.31
C ARG A 125 8.45 -8.43 1.36
N TYR A 126 8.04 -7.93 0.19
CA TYR A 126 7.33 -8.73 -0.83
C TYR A 126 8.07 -10.02 -1.21
N ARG A 127 9.40 -9.95 -1.39
CA ARG A 127 10.24 -11.10 -1.72
C ARG A 127 10.14 -12.24 -0.69
N SER A 128 10.02 -11.89 0.58
CA SER A 128 9.91 -12.88 1.65
C SER A 128 8.51 -13.51 1.70
N LEU A 129 7.47 -12.70 1.47
CA LEU A 129 6.09 -13.16 1.39
C LEU A 129 5.88 -14.14 0.22
N ILE A 130 6.35 -13.79 -0.98
CA ILE A 130 6.16 -14.60 -2.18
C ILE A 130 6.90 -15.94 -2.09
N ALA A 131 8.07 -15.96 -1.44
CA ALA A 131 8.83 -17.18 -1.23
C ALA A 131 8.04 -18.20 -0.38
N ILE A 132 7.35 -17.76 0.67
CA ILE A 132 6.49 -18.62 1.49
C ILE A 132 5.25 -19.04 0.71
N PHE A 133 4.60 -18.09 0.04
CA PHE A 133 3.42 -18.37 -0.75
C PHE A 133 3.67 -19.46 -1.81
N ASN A 134 4.80 -19.38 -2.51
CA ASN A 134 5.18 -20.38 -3.51
C ASN A 134 5.42 -21.76 -2.88
N LYS A 135 6.06 -21.83 -1.70
CA LYS A 135 6.22 -23.09 -0.97
C LYS A 135 4.87 -23.71 -0.60
N ILE A 136 3.96 -22.93 -0.02
CA ILE A 136 2.60 -23.39 0.34
C ILE A 136 1.85 -23.88 -0.90
N SER A 137 2.03 -23.22 -2.04
CA SER A 137 1.36 -23.57 -3.30
C SER A 137 1.88 -24.87 -3.93
N GLN A 138 3.10 -25.30 -3.63
CA GLN A 138 3.69 -26.53 -4.15
C GLN A 138 3.16 -27.81 -3.48
N LYS A 139 2.30 -27.70 -2.45
CA LYS A 139 1.63 -28.82 -1.75
C LYS A 139 2.56 -29.90 -1.17
N ASP A 140 3.85 -29.62 -1.06
CA ASP A 140 4.87 -30.57 -0.59
C ASP A 140 5.19 -30.38 0.89
N SER A 141 4.95 -31.42 1.69
CA SER A 141 5.43 -31.66 3.07
C SER A 141 5.28 -30.53 4.10
N ASP A 142 5.58 -30.81 5.37
CA ASP A 142 5.58 -29.81 6.44
C ASP A 142 6.61 -28.71 6.15
N ILE A 143 6.12 -27.51 5.83
CA ILE A 143 6.95 -26.35 5.53
C ILE A 143 7.25 -25.61 6.85
N ASN A 144 8.47 -25.76 7.34
CA ASN A 144 9.00 -24.93 8.42
C ASN A 144 9.80 -23.76 7.83
N CYS A 145 9.33 -22.53 8.05
CA CYS A 145 10.01 -21.33 7.57
C CYS A 145 9.86 -20.20 8.58
N THR A 146 10.97 -19.55 8.94
CA THR A 146 10.93 -18.35 9.78
C THR A 146 10.76 -17.10 8.91
N LEU A 147 9.85 -16.21 9.31
CA LEU A 147 9.63 -14.92 8.69
C LEU A 147 9.57 -13.82 9.75
N SER A 148 10.37 -12.76 9.54
CA SER A 148 10.34 -11.57 10.40
C SER A 148 10.73 -11.81 11.87
N GLY A 149 11.43 -12.92 12.17
CA GLY A 149 11.89 -13.28 13.51
C GLY A 149 10.95 -14.23 14.27
N CYS A 150 9.93 -14.77 13.60
CA CYS A 150 9.04 -15.83 14.06
C CYS A 150 9.12 -17.01 13.10
#